data_AF-A0A2W3ZNL8-F1
#
_entry.id   AF-A0A2W3ZNL8-F1
#
_cell.length_a   1.000
_cell.length_b   1.000
_cell.length_c   1.000
_cell.angle_alpha   90.00
_cell.angle_beta   90.00
_cell.angle_gamma   90.00
#
_symmetry.space_group_name_H-M   'P 1'
#
loop_
_entity.id
_entity.type
_entity.pdbx_description
1 polymer ?
#
loop_
_entity_poly.entity_id
_entity_poly.type
_entity_poly.pdbx_seq_one_letter_code
_entity_poly.pdbx_strand_id
1 'polypeptide(L)'
;MPEKEALSKKKSSFDSNIHVYRAMKRMTQQELADKVGVSRQTIIQLERNRYNPSLLLAHDIADVFEVPIEAIITFKTKVEEEPLGTMSVDRKKDQQDGNPS
;
A
#
# COMPACT_ATOMS: atom_id res chain seq x y z
N MET A 1 -29.55 21.45 12.60
CA MET A 1 -29.18 20.35 11.68
C MET A 1 -27.66 20.26 11.69
N PRO A 2 -27.04 19.24 12.29
CA PRO A 2 -25.58 19.13 12.27
C PRO A 2 -25.10 18.61 10.91
N GLU A 3 -23.90 19.06 10.55
CA GLU A 3 -23.22 18.94 9.28
C GLU A 3 -22.90 17.48 8.93
N LYS A 4 -22.99 17.14 7.63
CA LYS A 4 -22.57 15.83 7.13
C LYS A 4 -21.05 15.76 7.15
N GLU A 5 -20.48 15.08 8.15
CA GLU A 5 -19.08 14.62 8.09
C GLU A 5 -18.89 13.77 6.84
N ALA A 6 -18.19 14.32 5.85
CA ALA A 6 -17.70 13.54 4.73
C ALA A 6 -16.61 12.61 5.27
N LEU A 7 -16.95 11.33 5.47
CA LEU A 7 -15.95 10.29 5.74
C LEU A 7 -14.94 10.28 4.58
N SER A 8 -13.76 10.87 4.82
CA SER A 8 -12.62 10.79 3.92
C SER A 8 -12.28 9.30 3.73
N LYS A 9 -12.52 8.78 2.52
CA LYS A 9 -12.22 7.39 2.20
C LYS A 9 -10.72 7.17 2.38
N LYS A 10 -10.33 6.42 3.42
CA LYS A 10 -8.96 5.90 3.58
C LYS A 10 -8.57 5.18 2.28
N LYS A 11 -7.64 5.77 1.51
CA LYS A 11 -7.19 5.21 0.24
C LYS A 11 -6.11 4.15 0.52
N SER A 12 -6.56 2.93 0.81
CA SER A 12 -5.68 1.76 0.90
C SER A 12 -5.12 1.40 -0.48
N SER A 13 -3.83 1.10 -0.57
CA SER A 13 -3.19 0.54 -1.77
C SER A 13 -2.59 -0.82 -1.47
N PHE A 14 -2.37 -1.66 -2.48
CA PHE A 14 -1.70 -2.95 -2.34
C PHE A 14 -0.64 -3.15 -3.42
N ASP A 15 0.29 -4.07 -3.17
CA ASP A 15 1.22 -4.60 -4.16
C ASP A 15 1.09 -6.12 -4.25
N SER A 16 1.37 -6.66 -5.44
CA SER A 16 1.38 -8.09 -5.75
C SER A 16 2.81 -8.64 -5.83
N ASN A 17 3.06 -9.72 -5.10
CA ASN A 17 4.31 -10.47 -5.13
C ASN A 17 4.22 -11.74 -6.00
N ILE A 18 3.16 -11.90 -6.80
CA ILE A 18 2.92 -13.09 -7.63
C ILE A 18 4.15 -13.46 -8.48
N HIS A 19 4.78 -12.46 -9.10
CA HIS A 19 5.94 -12.66 -9.96
C HIS A 19 7.14 -13.29 -9.22
N VAL A 20 7.31 -12.96 -7.93
CA VAL A 20 8.38 -13.51 -7.08
C VAL A 20 8.14 -14.99 -6.83
N TYR A 21 6.96 -15.35 -6.33
CA TYR A 21 6.61 -16.74 -6.03
C TYR A 21 6.60 -17.61 -7.28
N ARG A 22 6.13 -17.06 -8.40
CA ARG A 22 6.16 -17.72 -9.69
C ARG A 22 7.60 -18.02 -10.14
N ALA A 23 8.53 -17.09 -9.97
CA ALA A 23 9.94 -17.31 -10.27
C ALA A 23 10.58 -18.36 -9.35
N MET A 24 10.26 -18.33 -8.05
CA MET A 24 10.75 -19.33 -7.08
C MET A 24 10.30 -20.75 -7.42
N LYS A 25 9.05 -20.91 -7.88
CA LYS A 25 8.49 -22.20 -8.35
C LYS A 25 8.85 -22.54 -9.81
N ARG A 26 9.67 -21.72 -10.49
CA ARG A 26 10.04 -21.85 -11.92
C ARG A 26 8.84 -21.99 -12.86
N MET A 27 7.76 -21.28 -12.55
CA MET A 27 6.49 -21.37 -13.25
C MET A 27 6.37 -20.24 -14.27
N THR A 28 5.69 -20.49 -15.39
CA THR A 28 5.32 -19.50 -16.40
C THR A 28 3.99 -18.85 -16.04
N GLN A 29 3.69 -17.68 -16.61
CA GLN A 29 2.40 -17.02 -16.39
C GLN A 29 1.23 -17.86 -16.91
N GLN A 30 1.44 -18.65 -17.98
CA GLN A 30 0.43 -19.54 -18.52
C GLN A 30 0.12 -20.68 -17.55
N GLU A 31 1.14 -21.35 -17.01
CA GLU A 31 0.95 -22.44 -16.05
C GLU A 31 0.21 -21.99 -14.79
N LEU A 32 0.49 -20.79 -14.28
CA LEU A 32 -0.28 -20.23 -13.16
C LEU A 32 -1.74 -19.97 -13.56
N ALA A 33 -1.94 -19.39 -14.74
CA ALA A 33 -3.28 -19.09 -15.25
C ALA A 33 -4.14 -20.34 -15.40
N ASP A 34 -3.54 -21.42 -15.93
CA ASP A 34 -4.19 -22.72 -16.10
C ASP A 34 -4.57 -23.34 -14.74
N LYS A 35 -3.69 -23.21 -13.74
CA LYS A 35 -3.94 -23.75 -12.37
C LYS A 35 -5.09 -23.04 -11.65
N VAL A 36 -5.26 -21.73 -11.84
CA VAL A 36 -6.28 -20.94 -11.14
C VAL A 36 -7.48 -20.60 -12.03
N GLY A 37 -7.57 -21.18 -13.23
CA GLY A 37 -8.73 -21.06 -14.11
C GLY A 37 -8.95 -19.66 -14.69
N VAL A 38 -7.89 -18.90 -14.97
CA VAL A 38 -7.97 -17.55 -15.57
C VAL A 38 -7.17 -17.44 -16.85
N SER A 39 -7.31 -16.32 -17.56
CA SER A 39 -6.47 -16.05 -18.73
C SER A 39 -5.03 -15.69 -18.31
N ARG A 40 -4.04 -16.00 -19.15
CA ARG A 40 -2.66 -15.50 -18.96
C ARG A 40 -2.61 -13.97 -18.85
N GLN A 41 -3.49 -13.28 -19.58
CA GLN A 41 -3.58 -11.82 -19.53
C GLN A 41 -3.99 -11.33 -18.13
N THR A 42 -4.86 -12.07 -17.44
CA THR A 42 -5.24 -11.79 -16.04
C THR A 42 -4.02 -11.84 -15.13
N ILE A 43 -3.20 -12.90 -15.23
CA ILE A 43 -1.95 -13.02 -14.47
C ILE A 43 -1.00 -11.85 -14.76
N ILE A 44 -0.84 -11.44 -16.03
CA ILE A 44 -0.02 -10.29 -16.39
C ILE A 44 -0.52 -8.99 -15.74
N GLN A 45 -1.83 -8.74 -15.71
CA GLN A 45 -2.40 -7.54 -15.09
C GLN A 45 -2.24 -7.55 -13.56
N LEU A 46 -2.38 -8.73 -12.94
CA LEU A 46 -2.16 -8.93 -11.51
C LEU A 46 -0.70 -8.69 -11.12
N GLU A 47 0.27 -9.23 -11.85
CA GLU A 47 1.70 -9.01 -11.60
C GLU A 47 2.11 -7.54 -11.76
N ARG A 48 1.36 -6.77 -12.56
CA ARG A 48 1.60 -5.34 -12.80
C ARG A 48 0.79 -4.41 -11.89
N ASN A 49 0.09 -4.94 -10.88
CA ASN A 49 -0.79 -4.18 -9.98
C ASN A 49 -1.84 -3.33 -10.72
N ARG A 50 -2.27 -3.78 -11.91
CA ARG A 50 -3.27 -3.07 -12.75
C ARG A 50 -4.70 -3.54 -12.49
N TYR A 51 -4.86 -4.63 -11.75
CA TYR A 51 -6.14 -5.25 -11.46
C TYR A 51 -6.16 -5.68 -9.99
N ASN A 52 -7.25 -5.38 -9.29
CA ASN A 52 -7.49 -5.89 -7.95
C ASN A 52 -8.09 -7.29 -8.06
N PRO A 53 -7.39 -8.36 -7.64
CA PRO A 53 -7.96 -9.69 -7.63
C PRO A 53 -9.19 -9.74 -6.72
N SER A 54 -10.13 -10.63 -7.05
CA SER A 54 -11.13 -11.03 -6.07
C SER A 54 -10.45 -11.78 -4.92
N LEU A 55 -11.09 -11.82 -3.75
CA LEU A 55 -10.57 -12.56 -2.60
C LEU A 55 -10.32 -14.04 -2.94
N LEU A 56 -11.25 -14.66 -3.70
CA LEU A 56 -11.14 -16.05 -4.13
C LEU A 56 -9.93 -16.27 -5.05
N LEU A 57 -9.72 -15.40 -6.05
CA LEU A 57 -8.56 -15.53 -6.94
C LEU A 57 -7.24 -15.35 -6.20
N ALA A 58 -7.20 -14.42 -5.24
CA ALA A 58 -6.02 -14.22 -4.40
C ALA A 58 -5.74 -15.46 -3.52
N HIS A 59 -6.79 -16.09 -2.97
CA HIS A 59 -6.70 -17.35 -2.24
C HIS A 59 -6.18 -18.49 -3.12
N ASP A 60 -6.78 -18.71 -4.31
CA ASP A 60 -6.37 -19.78 -5.22
C ASP A 60 -4.90 -19.65 -5.66
N ILE A 61 -4.43 -18.42 -5.87
CA ILE A 61 -3.03 -18.14 -6.18
C ILE A 61 -2.12 -18.45 -4.98
N ALA A 62 -2.55 -18.08 -3.77
CA ALA A 62 -1.81 -18.38 -2.54
C ALA A 62 -1.68 -19.89 -2.31
N ASP A 63 -2.75 -20.65 -2.56
CA ASP A 63 -2.76 -22.11 -2.50
C ASP A 63 -1.79 -22.75 -3.51
N VAL A 64 -1.76 -22.26 -4.76
CA VAL A 64 -0.80 -22.75 -5.78
C VAL A 64 0.66 -22.55 -5.33
N PHE A 65 0.93 -21.49 -4.57
CA PHE A 65 2.26 -21.18 -4.08
C PHE A 65 2.57 -21.75 -2.70
N GLU A 66 1.57 -22.30 -2.00
CA GLU A 66 1.64 -22.84 -0.63
C GLU A 66 2.11 -21.79 0.40
N VAL A 67 1.55 -20.57 0.29
CA VAL A 67 1.88 -19.44 1.17
C VAL A 67 0.62 -18.73 1.64
N PRO A 68 0.66 -17.96 2.76
CA PRO A 68 -0.48 -17.15 3.17
C PRO A 68 -0.81 -16.06 2.13
N ILE A 69 -2.07 -15.62 2.10
CA ILE A 69 -2.56 -14.63 1.12
C ILE A 69 -1.83 -13.28 1.24
N GLU A 70 -1.40 -12.90 2.44
CA GLU A 70 -0.63 -11.68 2.74
C GLU A 70 0.77 -11.71 2.10
N ALA A 71 1.30 -12.90 1.82
CA ALA A 71 2.54 -13.05 1.09
C ALA A 71 2.37 -12.66 -0.38
N ILE A 72 1.18 -12.92 -0.95
CA ILE A 72 0.83 -12.58 -2.34
C ILE A 72 0.44 -11.13 -2.47
N ILE A 73 -0.36 -10.59 -1.53
CA ILE A 73 -0.88 -9.22 -1.55
C ILE A 73 -0.46 -8.49 -0.28
N THR A 74 0.34 -7.44 -0.45
CA THR A 74 0.79 -6.59 0.67
C THR A 74 0.05 -5.26 0.65
N PHE A 75 -0.72 -4.99 1.71
CA PHE A 75 -1.41 -3.70 1.86
C PHE A 75 -0.49 -2.62 2.42
N LYS A 76 -0.57 -1.43 1.83
CA LYS A 76 0.11 -0.21 2.26
C LYS A 76 -0.90 0.77 2.82
N THR A 77 -0.69 1.18 4.06
CA THR A 77 -1.43 2.26 4.70
C THR A 77 -0.68 3.56 4.44
N LYS A 78 -1.31 4.54 3.77
CA LYS A 78 -0.82 5.91 3.83
C LYS A 78 -1.18 6.47 5.20
N VAL A 79 -0.17 6.70 6.03
CA VAL A 79 -0.30 7.61 7.16
C VAL A 79 -0.15 9.00 6.53
N GLU A 80 -1.23 9.78 6.50
CA GLU A 80 -1.10 11.20 6.17
C GLU A 80 -0.38 11.83 7.37
N GLU A 81 0.92 12.08 7.23
CA GLU A 81 1.63 12.93 8.17
C GLU A 81 1.11 14.35 7.97
N GLU A 82 0.14 14.76 8.80
CA GLU A 82 -0.17 16.17 9.01
C GLU A 82 1.16 16.86 9.38
N PRO A 83 1.62 17.86 8.61
CA PRO A 83 2.87 18.53 8.92
C PRO A 83 2.72 19.18 10.29
N LEU A 84 3.51 18.72 11.27
CA LEU A 84 3.67 19.39 12.56
C LEU A 84 4.03 20.84 12.26
N GLY A 85 3.07 21.74 12.52
CA GLY A 85 3.17 23.15 12.20
C GLY A 85 4.54 23.69 12.61
N THR A 86 5.17 24.44 11.72
CA THR A 86 6.42 25.13 12.01
C THR A 86 6.19 26.00 13.23
N MET A 87 6.70 25.57 14.40
CA MET A 87 6.85 26.46 15.54
C MET A 87 7.81 27.56 15.10
N SER A 88 7.25 28.69 14.67
CA SER A 88 7.96 29.96 14.60
C SER A 88 8.49 30.22 16.00
N VAL A 89 9.77 29.94 16.21
CA VAL A 89 10.51 30.47 17.35
C VAL A 89 10.61 31.97 17.14
N ASP A 90 9.59 32.70 17.61
CA ASP A 90 9.67 34.13 17.86
C ASP A 90 10.75 34.34 18.92
N ARG A 91 12.00 34.48 18.46
CA ARG A 91 13.06 35.08 19.26
C ARG A 91 12.71 36.56 19.43
N LYS A 92 11.95 36.88 20.47
CA LYS A 92 11.99 38.24 21.03
C LYS A 92 13.42 38.53 21.43
N LYS A 93 14.05 39.41 20.66
CA LYS A 93 15.29 40.07 21.02
C LYS A 93 14.91 41.15 22.03
N ASP A 94 14.79 40.77 23.30
CA ASP A 94 14.70 41.75 24.38
C ASP A 94 16.08 42.39 24.51
N GLN A 95 16.19 43.54 23.87
CA GLN A 95 17.17 44.56 24.14
C GLN A 95 16.66 45.31 25.37
N GLN A 96 17.31 45.13 26.52
CA GLN A 96 17.21 46.09 27.60
C GLN A 96 18.60 46.60 27.96
N ASP A 97 18.70 47.89 27.77
CA ASP A 97 19.80 48.78 28.04
C ASP A 97 20.28 48.69 29.49
N GLY A 98 21.60 48.78 29.63
CA GLY A 98 22.31 49.56 30.65
C GLY A 98 21.88 49.46 32.12
N ASN A 99 22.84 49.09 32.97
CA ASN A 99 23.12 49.94 34.14
C ASN A 99 24.57 49.81 34.60
N PRO A 100 25.18 50.88 35.15
CA PRO A 100 26.63 51.01 35.34
C PRO A 100 27.08 50.53 36.72
N SER A 101 28.39 50.33 36.85
CA SER A 101 29.18 50.65 38.04
C SER A 101 30.61 50.92 37.61
#